data_AF-A0A9K3ICA2-F1
#
_entry.id   AF-A0A9K3ICA2-F1
#
_cell.length_a   1.000
_cell.length_b   1.000
_cell.length_c   1.000
_cell.angle_alpha   90.00
_cell.angle_beta   90.00
_cell.angle_gamma   90.00
#
_symmetry.space_group_name_H-M   'P 1'
#
loop_
_entity.id
_entity.type
_entity.pdbx_description
1 polymer ?
#
loop_
_entity_poly.entity_id
_entity_poly.type
_entity_poly.pdbx_seq_one_letter_code
_entity_poly.pdbx_strand_id
1 'polypeptide(L)'
;MPAEVQVDYLKYEKENFHGKILCWMFVKEIHCMTIKREYDIQYFSSLLSILSLPFYDVAALTKLELINRSNYEGATLFARKRKMNKRTCWKDELYKPQFPIYQQIKFTLDPLTNTSRYKLVYQPTKVMDKIPLMPMKQNFLENMALWCYDSDTHEVVIVFKDDIENFCMLEPMWILNMFAADITKLFRHGIFYEDKDTHQALWFQRVACFCYYHGIHAGSSWSEKH
;
A
#
# COMPACT_ATOMS: atom_id res chain seq x y z
N MET A 1 5.73 -22.11 17.25
CA MET A 1 6.96 -22.16 16.43
C MET A 1 7.60 -20.78 16.45
N PRO A 2 8.72 -20.53 17.14
CA PRO A 2 9.17 -19.13 17.15
C PRO A 2 10.66 -18.86 17.42
N ALA A 3 11.61 -19.38 16.64
CA ALA A 3 12.97 -18.80 16.64
C ALA A 3 13.51 -18.69 15.21
N GLU A 4 13.63 -19.82 14.51
CA GLU A 4 14.18 -19.86 13.15
C GLU A 4 13.31 -19.09 12.14
N VAL A 5 12.00 -19.33 12.16
CA VAL A 5 11.03 -18.63 11.29
C VAL A 5 11.02 -17.11 11.53
N GLN A 6 11.29 -16.67 12.77
CA GLN A 6 11.39 -15.24 13.10
C GLN A 6 12.68 -14.64 12.53
N VAL A 7 13.80 -15.34 12.70
CA VAL A 7 15.10 -14.92 12.16
C VAL A 7 15.03 -14.80 10.63
N ASP A 8 14.36 -15.72 9.95
CA ASP A 8 14.25 -15.68 8.50
C ASP A 8 13.29 -14.62 7.99
N TYR A 9 12.22 -14.32 8.74
CA TYR A 9 11.41 -13.14 8.43
C TYR A 9 12.21 -11.84 8.55
N LEU A 10 13.05 -11.70 9.58
CA LEU A 10 13.91 -10.52 9.73
C LEU A 10 14.93 -10.41 8.59
N LYS A 11 15.45 -11.53 8.08
CA LYS A 11 16.29 -11.53 6.86
C LYS A 11 15.49 -11.09 5.63
N TYR A 12 14.29 -11.64 5.45
CA TYR A 12 13.40 -11.26 4.36
C TYR A 12 13.07 -9.76 4.39
N GLU A 13 12.74 -9.21 5.56
CA GLU A 13 12.43 -7.80 5.76
C GLU A 13 13.65 -6.91 5.48
N LYS A 14 14.86 -7.36 5.81
CA LYS A 14 16.10 -6.65 5.47
C LYS A 14 16.34 -6.59 3.96
N GLU A 15 16.01 -7.65 3.24
CA GLU A 15 16.16 -7.73 1.77
C GLU A 15 15.03 -7.02 1.01
N ASN A 16 13.81 -7.02 1.58
CA ASN A 16 12.60 -6.44 1.00
C ASN A 16 12.05 -5.38 1.96
N PHE A 17 12.86 -4.33 2.19
CA PHE A 17 12.56 -3.33 3.20
C PHE A 17 11.51 -2.34 2.70
N HIS A 18 10.29 -2.55 3.16
CA HIS A 18 9.14 -1.70 2.85
C HIS A 18 8.70 -0.83 4.04
N GLY A 19 9.29 -1.08 5.22
CA GLY A 19 8.89 -0.45 6.48
C GLY A 19 7.59 -1.00 7.05
N LYS A 20 7.12 -0.37 8.12
CA LYS A 20 5.92 -0.81 8.85
C LYS A 20 4.67 -0.62 7.99
N ILE A 21 3.74 -1.57 8.08
CA ILE A 21 2.40 -1.41 7.52
C ILE A 21 1.64 -0.33 8.30
N LEU A 22 1.20 0.70 7.56
CA LEU A 22 0.47 1.84 8.06
C LEU A 22 -1.04 1.58 7.99
N CYS A 23 -1.54 1.31 6.78
CA CYS A 23 -2.94 0.94 6.57
C CYS A 23 -3.10 -0.04 5.40
N TRP A 24 -4.34 -0.49 5.23
CA TRP A 24 -4.74 -1.31 4.11
C TRP A 24 -6.19 -1.03 3.74
N MET A 25 -6.46 -1.04 2.44
CA MET A 25 -7.68 -0.48 1.87
C MET A 25 -8.17 -1.31 0.70
N PHE A 26 -9.49 -1.40 0.54
CA PHE A 26 -10.09 -1.76 -0.73
C PHE A 26 -10.48 -0.49 -1.49
N VAL A 27 -9.93 -0.32 -2.69
CA VAL A 27 -10.21 0.84 -3.57
C VAL A 27 -11.12 0.36 -4.70
N LYS A 28 -12.37 0.82 -4.72
CA LYS A 28 -13.40 0.34 -5.64
C LYS A 28 -13.13 0.75 -7.08
N GLU A 29 -12.66 1.97 -7.26
CA GLU A 29 -12.45 2.65 -8.55
C GLU A 29 -11.45 1.90 -9.44
N ILE A 30 -10.46 1.27 -8.81
CA ILE A 30 -9.41 0.47 -9.45
C ILE A 30 -9.53 -1.03 -9.12
N HIS A 31 -10.60 -1.41 -8.41
CA HIS A 31 -10.93 -2.77 -8.00
C HIS A 31 -9.75 -3.56 -7.43
N CYS A 32 -8.98 -2.95 -6.51
CA CYS A 32 -7.81 -3.59 -5.94
C CYS A 32 -7.72 -3.43 -4.43
N MET A 33 -6.97 -4.33 -3.82
CA MET A 33 -6.51 -4.18 -2.46
C MET A 33 -5.20 -3.41 -2.44
N THR A 34 -5.06 -2.49 -1.50
CA THR A 34 -3.86 -1.68 -1.34
C THR A 34 -3.34 -1.80 0.08
N ILE A 35 -2.03 -1.89 0.22
CA ILE A 35 -1.34 -1.86 1.51
C ILE A 35 -0.35 -0.71 1.45
N LYS A 36 -0.52 0.27 2.34
CA LYS A 36 0.42 1.38 2.49
C LYS A 36 1.39 1.07 3.61
N ARG A 37 2.67 1.25 3.33
CA ARG A 37 3.75 1.12 4.30
C ARG A 37 4.51 2.44 4.39
N GLU A 38 5.50 2.50 5.26
CA GLU A 38 6.29 3.72 5.48
C GLU A 38 7.02 4.19 4.22
N TYR A 39 7.49 3.27 3.37
CA TYR A 39 8.32 3.61 2.21
C TYR A 39 7.73 3.22 0.86
N ASP A 40 6.60 2.49 0.84
CA ASP A 40 5.96 2.08 -0.40
C ASP A 40 4.45 1.84 -0.27
N ILE A 41 3.83 1.63 -1.43
CA ILE A 41 2.42 1.25 -1.54
C ILE A 41 2.35 0.01 -2.45
N GLN A 42 1.76 -1.05 -1.92
CA GLN A 42 1.63 -2.34 -2.60
C GLN A 42 0.19 -2.55 -3.06
N TYR A 43 0.02 -2.88 -4.34
CA TYR A 43 -1.28 -3.14 -4.95
C TYR A 43 -1.48 -4.62 -5.26
N PHE A 44 -2.70 -5.10 -5.04
CA PHE A 44 -3.08 -6.50 -5.13
C PHE A 44 -4.36 -6.60 -5.96
N SER A 45 -4.27 -7.27 -7.11
CA SER A 45 -5.37 -7.41 -8.07
C SER A 45 -6.53 -8.29 -7.57
N SER A 46 -6.34 -9.01 -6.46
CA SER A 46 -7.36 -9.84 -5.84
C SER A 46 -7.20 -9.89 -4.32
N LEU A 47 -8.30 -10.13 -3.61
CA LEU A 47 -8.28 -10.31 -2.15
C LEU A 47 -7.31 -11.43 -1.72
N LEU A 48 -7.31 -12.56 -2.44
CA LEU A 48 -6.45 -13.71 -2.13
C LEU A 48 -4.97 -13.45 -2.42
N SER A 49 -4.62 -12.55 -3.34
CA SER A 49 -3.21 -12.24 -3.61
C SER A 49 -2.48 -11.65 -2.41
N ILE A 50 -3.18 -11.00 -1.48
CA ILE A 50 -2.63 -10.58 -0.16
C ILE A 50 -2.01 -11.76 0.59
N LEU A 51 -2.54 -12.97 0.45
CA LEU A 51 -2.06 -14.15 1.19
C LEU A 51 -0.67 -14.64 0.71
N SER A 52 -0.17 -14.12 -0.42
CA SER A 52 1.22 -14.32 -0.84
C SER A 52 2.23 -13.50 -0.02
N LEU A 53 1.76 -12.60 0.84
CA LEU A 53 2.61 -11.94 1.82
C LEU A 53 3.08 -12.94 2.89
N PRO A 54 4.27 -12.70 3.47
CA PRO A 54 4.72 -13.43 4.65
C PRO A 54 3.66 -13.43 5.76
N PHE A 55 3.57 -14.53 6.51
CA PHE A 55 2.58 -14.66 7.58
C PHE A 55 2.65 -13.54 8.63
N TYR A 56 3.83 -12.96 8.89
CA TYR A 56 3.98 -11.83 9.82
C TYR A 56 3.27 -10.57 9.31
N ASP A 57 3.40 -10.24 8.02
CA ASP A 57 2.67 -9.14 7.39
C ASP A 57 1.17 -9.39 7.43
N VAL A 58 0.73 -10.59 7.04
CA VAL A 58 -0.70 -10.95 7.10
C VAL A 58 -1.22 -10.90 8.54
N ALA A 59 -0.40 -11.29 9.53
CA ALA A 59 -0.74 -11.18 10.93
C ALA A 59 -0.78 -9.72 11.43
N ALA A 60 0.07 -8.83 10.92
CA ALA A 60 0.05 -7.41 11.23
C ALA A 60 -1.23 -6.75 10.70
N LEU A 61 -1.58 -7.02 9.43
CA LEU A 61 -2.82 -6.55 8.82
C LEU A 61 -4.07 -6.94 9.62
N THR A 62 -4.13 -8.11 10.26
CA THR A 62 -5.30 -8.48 11.09
C THR A 62 -5.48 -7.62 12.34
N LYS A 63 -4.45 -6.89 12.76
CA LYS A 63 -4.51 -5.94 13.88
C LYS A 63 -5.05 -4.59 13.45
N LEU A 64 -4.98 -4.28 12.16
CA LEU A 64 -5.49 -3.05 11.57
C LEU A 64 -6.95 -3.22 11.14
N GLU A 65 -7.69 -2.13 11.13
CA GLU A 65 -9.00 -2.08 10.49
C GLU A 65 -8.83 -1.96 8.98
N LEU A 66 -9.69 -2.64 8.22
CA LEU A 66 -9.69 -2.53 6.78
C LEU A 66 -10.46 -1.27 6.40
N ILE A 67 -9.84 -0.38 5.65
CA ILE A 67 -10.54 0.78 5.08
C ILE A 67 -11.33 0.29 3.86
N ASN A 68 -12.67 0.36 3.92
CA ASN A 68 -13.57 -0.09 2.86
C ASN A 68 -14.67 0.95 2.64
N ARG A 69 -14.30 2.10 2.07
CA ARG A 69 -15.20 3.24 1.85
C ARG A 69 -16.42 2.87 0.99
N SER A 70 -16.25 1.93 0.05
CA SER A 70 -17.32 1.48 -0.82
C SER A 70 -18.27 0.45 -0.22
N ASN A 71 -18.03 -0.01 1.02
CA ASN A 71 -18.78 -1.11 1.65
C ASN A 71 -18.83 -2.38 0.79
N TYR A 72 -17.74 -2.69 0.09
CA TYR A 72 -17.69 -3.89 -0.75
C TYR A 72 -17.69 -5.15 0.13
N GLU A 73 -18.74 -5.97 0.01
CA GLU A 73 -18.97 -7.11 0.90
C GLU A 73 -17.80 -8.09 0.89
N GLY A 74 -17.24 -8.38 -0.29
CA GLY A 74 -16.12 -9.30 -0.44
C GLY A 74 -14.90 -8.89 0.38
N ALA A 75 -14.55 -7.60 0.39
CA ALA A 75 -13.42 -7.09 1.17
C ALA A 75 -13.69 -7.17 2.68
N THR A 76 -14.90 -6.81 3.12
CA THR A 76 -15.33 -6.94 4.53
C THR A 76 -15.29 -8.39 5.00
N LEU A 77 -15.84 -9.33 4.22
CA LEU A 77 -15.81 -10.75 4.53
C LEU A 77 -14.39 -11.29 4.58
N PHE A 78 -13.54 -10.91 3.62
CA PHE A 78 -12.14 -11.31 3.59
C PHE A 78 -11.38 -10.87 4.85
N ALA A 79 -11.53 -9.60 5.27
CA ALA A 79 -10.91 -9.10 6.49
C ALA A 79 -11.39 -9.84 7.75
N ARG A 80 -12.70 -10.12 7.84
CA ARG A 80 -13.28 -10.91 8.95
C ARG A 80 -12.74 -12.34 8.97
N LYS A 81 -12.73 -13.03 7.82
CA LYS A 81 -12.22 -14.40 7.68
C LYS A 81 -10.76 -14.51 8.08
N ARG A 82 -9.93 -13.52 7.72
CA ARG A 82 -8.53 -13.48 8.16
C ARG A 82 -8.36 -13.33 9.67
N LYS A 83 -9.13 -12.43 10.30
CA LYS A 83 -9.12 -12.28 11.77
C LYS A 83 -9.50 -13.59 12.46
N MET A 84 -10.48 -14.32 11.91
CA MET A 84 -10.86 -15.65 12.40
C MET A 84 -9.76 -16.69 12.16
N ASN A 85 -9.21 -16.77 10.95
CA ASN A 85 -8.21 -17.79 10.61
C ASN A 85 -6.92 -17.62 11.43
N LYS A 86 -6.54 -16.38 11.77
CA LYS A 86 -5.43 -16.14 12.69
C LYS A 86 -5.69 -16.73 14.09
N ARG A 87 -6.91 -16.61 14.61
CA ARG A 87 -7.30 -17.16 15.93
C ARG A 87 -7.26 -18.69 15.95
N THR A 88 -7.51 -19.32 14.81
CA THR A 88 -7.44 -20.78 14.64
C THR A 88 -6.06 -21.26 14.21
N CYS A 89 -5.03 -20.42 14.27
CA CYS A 89 -3.66 -20.72 13.86
C CYS A 89 -3.53 -21.13 12.37
N TRP A 90 -4.29 -20.45 11.50
CA TRP A 90 -4.21 -20.60 10.04
C TRP A 90 -4.58 -22.00 9.53
N LYS A 91 -5.58 -22.64 10.14
CA LYS A 91 -6.07 -23.98 9.76
C LYS A 91 -6.84 -24.00 8.44
N ASP A 92 -7.45 -22.90 8.05
CA ASP A 92 -8.13 -22.79 6.76
C ASP A 92 -7.08 -22.52 5.68
N GLU A 93 -6.78 -23.54 4.87
CA GLU A 93 -5.77 -23.50 3.81
C GLU A 93 -6.09 -22.43 2.75
N LEU A 94 -7.37 -22.10 2.51
CA LEU A 94 -7.75 -21.06 1.55
C LEU A 94 -7.32 -19.66 2.01
N TYR A 95 -7.27 -19.44 3.32
CA TYR A 95 -6.91 -18.16 3.94
C TYR A 95 -5.55 -18.22 4.64
N LYS A 96 -4.75 -19.24 4.34
CA LYS A 96 -3.45 -19.44 4.97
C LYS A 96 -2.42 -18.56 4.28
N PRO A 97 -1.67 -17.73 5.04
CA PRO A 97 -0.64 -16.90 4.48
C PRO A 97 0.59 -17.71 4.09
N GLN A 98 1.53 -17.07 3.41
CA GLN A 98 2.79 -17.68 3.05
C GLN A 98 3.70 -17.88 4.28
N PHE A 99 4.14 -19.11 4.46
CA PHE A 99 5.25 -19.48 5.35
C PHE A 99 6.51 -19.71 4.52
N PRO A 100 7.71 -19.53 5.09
CA PRO A 100 8.93 -19.78 4.36
C PRO A 100 9.04 -21.28 4.03
N ILE A 101 9.55 -21.59 2.84
CA ILE A 101 9.76 -22.96 2.37
C ILE A 101 11.24 -23.32 2.43
N TYR A 102 11.54 -24.58 2.73
CA TYR A 102 12.91 -25.08 2.68
C TYR A 102 13.33 -25.29 1.22
N GLN A 103 14.40 -24.61 0.81
CA GLN A 103 15.04 -24.75 -0.49
C GLN A 103 16.46 -25.28 -0.30
N GLN A 104 16.79 -26.38 -0.96
CA GLN A 104 18.13 -26.95 -0.91
C GLN A 104 19.15 -26.02 -1.57
N ILE A 105 20.25 -25.75 -0.88
CA ILE A 105 21.40 -25.02 -1.44
C ILE A 105 22.17 -26.01 -2.29
N LYS A 106 22.18 -25.79 -3.61
CA LYS A 106 22.88 -26.68 -4.53
C LYS A 106 24.37 -26.74 -4.18
N PHE A 107 24.94 -27.95 -4.25
CA PHE A 107 26.37 -28.23 -4.09
C PHE A 107 26.97 -27.88 -2.71
N THR A 108 26.13 -27.72 -1.67
CA THR A 108 26.61 -27.49 -0.30
C THR A 108 26.11 -28.59 0.63
N LEU A 109 27.03 -29.42 1.12
CA LEU A 109 26.79 -30.38 2.20
C LEU A 109 27.24 -29.76 3.52
N ASP A 110 26.54 -30.05 4.60
CA ASP A 110 27.03 -29.70 5.91
C ASP A 110 28.25 -30.57 6.24
N PRO A 111 29.41 -29.98 6.57
CA PRO A 111 30.64 -30.73 6.78
C PRO A 111 30.59 -31.66 8.01
N LEU A 112 29.66 -31.44 8.95
CA LEU A 112 29.51 -32.27 10.15
C LEU A 112 28.55 -33.45 9.92
N THR A 113 27.43 -33.22 9.23
CA THR A 113 26.38 -34.24 9.07
C THR A 113 26.37 -34.89 7.69
N ASN A 114 27.16 -34.38 6.74
CA ASN A 114 27.18 -34.80 5.33
C ASN A 114 25.78 -34.77 4.68
N THR A 115 24.88 -33.93 5.20
CA THR A 115 23.52 -33.73 4.68
C THR A 115 23.44 -32.45 3.87
N SER A 116 22.52 -32.41 2.92
CA SER A 116 22.24 -31.21 2.13
C SER A 116 21.90 -30.02 3.02
N ARG A 117 22.52 -28.87 2.78
CA ARG A 117 22.12 -27.62 3.44
C ARG A 117 20.85 -27.08 2.80
N TYR A 118 19.95 -26.57 3.64
CA TYR A 118 18.72 -25.92 3.21
C TYR A 118 18.71 -24.47 3.67
N LYS A 119 18.09 -23.59 2.88
CA LYS A 119 17.73 -22.23 3.27
C LYS A 119 16.21 -22.09 3.30
N LEU A 120 15.69 -21.34 4.25
CA LEU A 120 14.28 -20.94 4.27
C LEU A 120 14.10 -19.73 3.36
N VAL A 121 13.14 -19.80 2.44
CA VAL A 121 12.89 -18.79 1.41
C VAL A 121 11.41 -18.47 1.32
N TYR A 122 11.07 -17.20 1.22
CA TYR A 122 9.73 -16.75 0.84
C TYR A 122 9.62 -16.68 -0.68
N GLN A 123 8.51 -17.17 -1.23
CA GLN A 123 8.16 -16.92 -2.63
C GLN A 123 7.86 -15.42 -2.85
N PRO A 124 8.05 -14.91 -4.07
CA PRO A 124 7.70 -13.53 -4.39
C PRO A 124 6.22 -13.23 -4.11
N THR A 125 5.96 -12.09 -3.47
CA THR A 125 4.59 -11.60 -3.26
C THR A 125 3.95 -11.25 -4.60
N LYS A 126 2.69 -11.63 -4.78
CA LYS A 126 1.87 -11.37 -5.98
C LYS A 126 1.32 -9.94 -5.97
N VAL A 127 2.23 -8.96 -5.95
CA VAL A 127 1.90 -7.54 -6.12
C VAL A 127 1.73 -7.21 -7.61
N MET A 128 0.97 -6.15 -7.89
CA MET A 128 0.90 -5.60 -9.24
C MET A 128 2.19 -4.85 -9.57
N ASP A 129 2.72 -5.05 -10.77
CA ASP A 129 3.97 -4.42 -11.22
C ASP A 129 3.83 -2.91 -11.49
N LYS A 130 2.60 -2.44 -11.76
CA LYS A 130 2.30 -1.06 -12.10
C LYS A 130 1.33 -0.45 -11.11
N ILE A 131 1.55 0.82 -10.78
CA ILE A 131 0.61 1.63 -10.01
C ILE A 131 -0.68 1.72 -10.84
N PRO A 132 -1.83 1.27 -10.30
CA PRO A 132 -3.11 1.38 -10.99
C PRO A 132 -3.51 2.84 -11.13
N LEU A 133 -3.96 3.21 -12.34
CA LEU A 133 -4.44 4.55 -12.65
C LEU A 133 -5.82 4.73 -12.04
N MET A 134 -5.94 5.66 -11.09
CA MET A 134 -7.23 6.04 -10.52
C MET A 134 -7.94 7.04 -11.44
N PRO A 135 -9.22 6.82 -11.78
CA PRO A 135 -10.01 7.79 -12.53
C PRO A 135 -10.28 9.04 -11.67
N MET A 136 -9.57 10.12 -11.96
CA MET A 136 -9.67 11.37 -11.21
C MET A 136 -10.83 12.23 -11.70
N LYS A 137 -11.59 12.81 -10.76
CA LYS A 137 -12.45 13.96 -11.04
C LYS A 137 -11.59 15.11 -11.59
N GLN A 138 -12.13 15.89 -12.53
CA GLN A 138 -11.42 16.99 -13.19
C GLN A 138 -12.05 18.32 -12.78
N ASN A 139 -11.21 19.34 -12.55
CA ASN A 139 -11.60 20.71 -12.18
C ASN A 139 -12.55 20.76 -10.99
N PHE A 140 -12.27 19.97 -9.95
CA PHE A 140 -13.17 19.82 -8.81
C PHE A 140 -12.68 20.55 -7.55
N LEU A 141 -11.49 21.17 -7.60
CA LEU A 141 -10.89 21.85 -6.43
C LEU A 141 -11.25 23.33 -6.27
N GLU A 142 -12.26 23.83 -6.99
CA GLU A 142 -12.68 25.23 -6.92
C GLU A 142 -13.04 25.64 -5.47
N ASN A 143 -13.88 24.84 -4.82
CA ASN A 143 -14.36 25.06 -3.45
C ASN A 143 -13.48 24.41 -2.38
N MET A 144 -12.24 24.04 -2.69
CA MET A 144 -11.32 23.46 -1.72
C MET A 144 -11.06 24.47 -0.58
N ALA A 145 -11.34 24.04 0.65
CA ALA A 145 -11.01 24.77 1.87
C ALA A 145 -9.54 24.54 2.25
N LEU A 146 -9.15 23.27 2.33
CA LEU A 146 -7.79 22.82 2.59
C LEU A 146 -7.60 21.38 2.11
N TRP A 147 -6.36 20.93 2.15
CA TRP A 147 -6.03 19.52 2.05
C TRP A 147 -5.05 19.17 3.16
N CYS A 148 -5.29 18.05 3.84
CA CYS A 148 -4.51 17.61 4.99
C CYS A 148 -4.17 16.14 4.89
N TYR A 149 -3.12 15.72 5.59
CA TYR A 149 -2.80 14.32 5.80
C TYR A 149 -3.52 13.82 7.05
N ASP A 150 -4.28 12.73 6.91
CA ASP A 150 -4.99 12.09 8.01
C ASP A 150 -4.14 10.95 8.58
N SER A 151 -3.73 11.07 9.84
CA SER A 151 -2.90 10.06 10.53
C SER A 151 -3.62 8.72 10.71
N ASP A 152 -4.95 8.71 10.79
CA ASP A 152 -5.70 7.50 11.12
C ASP A 152 -5.90 6.62 9.88
N THR A 153 -6.22 7.25 8.75
CA THR A 153 -6.42 6.55 7.47
C THR A 153 -5.16 6.48 6.62
N HIS A 154 -4.15 7.31 6.92
CA HIS A 154 -2.95 7.52 6.13
C HIS A 154 -3.23 7.96 4.69
N GLU A 155 -4.36 8.64 4.48
CA GLU A 155 -4.75 9.28 3.23
C GLU A 155 -4.53 10.78 3.30
N VAL A 156 -4.41 11.42 2.14
CA VAL A 156 -4.64 12.86 2.01
C VAL A 156 -6.12 13.11 1.82
N VAL A 157 -6.68 14.01 2.62
CA VAL A 157 -8.08 14.40 2.60
C VAL A 157 -8.17 15.83 2.09
N ILE A 158 -8.85 16.01 0.97
CA ILE A 158 -9.24 17.31 0.44
C ILE A 158 -10.60 17.64 1.03
N VAL A 159 -10.63 18.72 1.81
CA VAL A 159 -11.83 19.23 2.49
C VAL A 159 -12.40 20.37 1.67
N PHE A 160 -13.69 20.29 1.39
CA PHE A 160 -14.43 21.31 0.65
C PHE A 160 -15.24 22.21 1.57
N LYS A 161 -15.59 23.39 1.07
CA LYS A 161 -16.62 24.23 1.69
C LYS A 161 -18.01 23.65 1.43
N ASP A 162 -18.99 24.12 2.20
CA ASP A 162 -20.43 23.91 1.95
C ASP A 162 -20.91 22.44 1.99
N ASP A 163 -20.43 21.68 2.98
CA ASP A 163 -20.82 20.28 3.25
C ASP A 163 -20.67 19.30 2.06
N ILE A 164 -19.81 19.64 1.10
CA ILE A 164 -19.44 18.76 0.00
C ILE A 164 -18.59 17.61 0.54
N GLU A 165 -18.85 16.39 0.05
CA GLU A 165 -18.12 15.20 0.44
C GLU A 165 -16.61 15.35 0.20
N ASN A 166 -15.82 15.06 1.23
CA ASN A 166 -14.36 15.10 1.17
C ASN A 166 -13.82 14.10 0.14
N PHE A 167 -12.75 14.48 -0.54
CA PHE A 167 -12.06 13.59 -1.46
C PHE A 167 -10.79 13.05 -0.82
N CYS A 168 -10.65 11.72 -0.78
CA CYS A 168 -9.52 11.05 -0.14
C CYS A 168 -8.59 10.43 -1.19
N MET A 169 -7.28 10.56 -0.99
CA MET A 169 -6.24 9.97 -1.84
C MET A 169 -5.20 9.24 -1.02
N LEU A 170 -5.01 7.96 -1.31
CA LEU A 170 -4.00 7.14 -0.66
C LEU A 170 -2.61 7.25 -1.32
N GLU A 171 -2.60 7.44 -2.64
CA GLU A 171 -1.41 7.38 -3.50
C GLU A 171 -1.05 8.77 -4.07
N PRO A 172 0.14 9.31 -3.75
CA PRO A 172 0.64 10.55 -4.32
C PRO A 172 0.62 10.59 -5.86
N MET A 173 0.92 9.47 -6.51
CA MET A 173 1.02 9.39 -7.96
C MET A 173 -0.33 9.59 -8.67
N TRP A 174 -1.46 9.53 -7.97
CA TRP A 174 -2.77 9.88 -8.56
C TRP A 174 -2.89 11.36 -8.89
N ILE A 175 -2.06 12.23 -8.31
CA ILE A 175 -2.01 13.67 -8.65
C ILE A 175 -1.62 13.88 -10.12
N LEU A 176 -0.83 12.98 -10.73
CA LEU A 176 -0.47 13.07 -12.15
C LEU A 176 -1.69 13.03 -13.08
N ASN A 177 -2.78 12.41 -12.63
CA ASN A 177 -4.03 12.26 -13.37
C ASN A 177 -5.02 13.41 -13.12
N MET A 178 -4.64 14.45 -12.38
CA MET A 178 -5.47 15.64 -12.17
C MET A 178 -5.33 16.66 -13.29
N PHE A 179 -6.30 17.56 -13.42
CA PHE A 179 -6.22 18.67 -14.37
C PHE A 179 -5.21 19.73 -13.90
N ALA A 180 -4.66 20.50 -14.84
CA ALA A 180 -3.65 21.52 -14.53
C ALA A 180 -4.13 22.56 -13.50
N ALA A 181 -5.42 22.91 -13.53
CA ALA A 181 -6.01 23.85 -12.57
C ALA A 181 -6.04 23.28 -11.15
N ASP A 182 -6.39 22.00 -10.99
CA ASP A 182 -6.40 21.31 -9.69
C ASP A 182 -4.98 21.18 -9.13
N ILE A 183 -4.00 20.78 -9.96
CA ILE A 183 -2.58 20.70 -9.55
C ILE A 183 -2.06 22.08 -9.11
N THR A 184 -2.40 23.14 -9.85
CA THR A 184 -2.05 24.51 -9.47
C THR A 184 -2.65 24.90 -8.12
N LYS A 185 -3.88 24.46 -7.84
CA LYS A 185 -4.55 24.68 -6.55
C LYS A 185 -3.79 23.96 -5.43
N LEU A 186 -3.48 22.67 -5.59
CA LEU A 186 -2.71 21.89 -4.61
C LEU A 186 -1.29 22.45 -4.40
N PHE A 187 -0.65 22.97 -5.44
CA PHE A 187 0.66 23.61 -5.31
C PHE A 187 0.60 24.89 -4.47
N ARG A 188 -0.40 25.74 -4.71
CA ARG A 188 -0.54 27.05 -4.04
C ARG A 188 -0.96 26.94 -2.57
N HIS A 189 -1.65 25.88 -2.20
CA HIS A 189 -2.08 25.62 -0.84
C HIS A 189 -1.19 24.53 -0.26
N GLY A 190 -0.36 24.81 0.74
CA GLY A 190 0.45 23.77 1.39
C GLY A 190 -0.41 22.71 2.08
N ILE A 191 0.01 21.44 2.04
CA ILE A 191 -0.65 20.36 2.78
C ILE A 191 -0.49 20.56 4.29
N PHE A 192 -1.60 20.40 5.03
CA PHE A 192 -1.58 20.41 6.50
C PHE A 192 -1.29 19.01 7.04
N TYR A 193 -0.44 18.90 8.06
CA TYR A 193 -0.08 17.62 8.67
C TYR A 193 0.43 17.81 10.10
N GLU A 194 0.42 16.74 10.88
CA GLU A 194 1.12 16.66 12.16
C GLU A 194 2.59 16.32 11.96
N ASP A 195 3.48 16.80 12.83
CA ASP A 195 4.93 16.60 12.73
C ASP A 195 5.34 15.12 12.53
N LYS A 196 4.61 14.19 13.17
CA LYS A 196 4.86 12.74 13.06
C LYS A 196 4.63 12.20 11.64
N ASP A 197 3.80 12.88 10.84
CA ASP A 197 3.38 12.49 9.50
C ASP A 197 4.13 13.24 8.39
N THR A 198 5.09 14.10 8.76
CA THR A 198 5.86 14.96 7.84
C THR A 198 6.35 14.21 6.61
N HIS A 199 6.93 13.01 6.80
CA HIS A 199 7.45 12.24 5.67
C HIS A 199 6.36 11.85 4.67
N GLN A 200 5.23 11.35 5.17
CA GLN A 200 4.12 10.89 4.34
C GLN A 200 3.42 12.07 3.65
N ALA A 201 3.11 13.13 4.40
CA ALA A 201 2.43 14.31 3.88
C ALA A 201 3.26 15.03 2.81
N LEU A 202 4.56 15.22 3.06
CA LEU A 202 5.44 15.91 2.11
C LEU A 202 5.66 15.13 0.81
N TRP A 203 5.41 13.81 0.78
CA TRP A 203 5.46 13.07 -0.47
C TRP A 203 4.37 13.56 -1.45
N PHE A 204 3.14 13.75 -0.98
CA PHE A 204 2.06 14.33 -1.79
C PHE A 204 2.39 15.75 -2.25
N GLN A 205 2.88 16.60 -1.33
CA GLN A 205 3.29 17.97 -1.68
C GLN A 205 4.37 17.97 -2.77
N ARG A 206 5.38 17.09 -2.65
CA ARG A 206 6.46 16.97 -3.65
C ARG A 206 5.94 16.55 -5.01
N VAL A 207 5.01 15.60 -5.07
CA VAL A 207 4.40 15.19 -6.35
C VAL A 207 3.59 16.33 -6.97
N ALA A 208 2.79 17.05 -6.17
CA ALA A 208 2.07 18.23 -6.67
C ALA A 208 3.02 19.31 -7.21
N CYS A 209 4.10 19.62 -6.47
CA CYS A 209 5.14 20.55 -6.92
C CYS A 209 5.81 20.08 -8.21
N PHE A 210 6.21 18.80 -8.28
CA PHE A 210 6.82 18.22 -9.47
C PHE A 210 5.90 18.35 -10.67
N CYS A 211 4.62 17.98 -10.52
CA CYS A 211 3.65 18.07 -11.60
C CYS A 211 3.46 19.51 -12.08
N TYR A 212 3.37 20.46 -11.16
CA TYR A 212 3.25 21.89 -11.46
C TYR A 212 4.46 22.42 -12.26
N TYR A 213 5.68 22.20 -11.76
CA TYR A 213 6.89 22.74 -12.39
C TYR A 213 7.19 22.13 -13.76
N HIS A 214 6.84 20.86 -13.97
CA HIS A 214 7.05 20.15 -15.23
C HIS A 214 5.87 20.25 -16.20
N GLY A 215 4.76 20.89 -15.80
CA GLY A 215 3.55 20.96 -16.64
C GLY A 215 2.93 19.59 -16.89
N ILE A 216 3.09 18.66 -15.95
CA ILE A 216 2.54 17.31 -16.00
C ILE A 216 1.11 17.37 -15.45
N HIS A 217 0.15 16.89 -16.25
CA HIS A 217 -1.25 16.82 -15.85
C HIS A 217 -2.03 15.85 -16.75
N ALA A 218 -3.29 15.59 -16.41
CA ALA A 218 -4.21 14.91 -17.31
C ALA A 218 -4.30 15.66 -18.65
N GLY A 219 -3.98 14.97 -19.75
CA GLY A 219 -3.98 15.53 -21.10
C GLY A 219 -2.64 16.13 -21.57
N SER A 220 -1.59 16.16 -20.75
CA SER A 220 -0.24 16.54 -21.22
C SER A 220 0.40 15.43 -22.06
N SER A 221 1.01 15.77 -23.20
CA SER A 221 1.84 14.86 -24.00
C SER A 221 3.18 14.61 -23.31
N TRP A 222 3.31 13.44 -22.69
CA TRP A 222 4.54 13.02 -21.99
C TRP A 222 5.77 12.89 -22.90
N SER A 223 5.56 12.89 -24.22
CA SER A 223 6.60 12.66 -25.23
C SER A 223 7.26 13.93 -25.77
N GLU A 224 6.81 15.13 -25.39
CA GLU A 224 7.22 16.37 -26.09
C GLU A 224 8.13 17.30 -25.29
N LYS A 225 8.38 17.01 -24.01
CA LYS A 225 9.32 17.79 -23.21
C LYS A 225 10.00 16.87 -22.22
N HIS A 226 11.16 16.33 -22.57
CA HIS A 226 12.35 16.09 -21.73
C HIS A 226 13.48 15.51 -22.57
#